data_AF-A0A553MRH2-F1
#
_entry.id   AF-A0A553MRH2-F1
#
_cell.length_a   1.000
_cell.length_b   1.000
_cell.length_c   1.000
_cell.angle_alpha   90.00
_cell.angle_beta   90.00
_cell.angle_gamma   90.00
#
_symmetry.space_group_name_H-M   'P 1'
#
loop_
_entity.id
_entity.type
_entity.pdbx_description
1 polymer ?
#
loop_
_entity_poly.entity_id
_entity_poly.type
_entity_poly.pdbx_seq_one_letter_code
_entity_poly.pdbx_strand_id
1 'polypeptide(L)'
;MLWLVCVLLLLFCSLDVWYYLRAVFVILKAWFLSPVFDITGEQTFSSRVFLSDVDLCHMNNARYLRECDFARFSLYTRNGVFKALRALGATVVVGASTIRYRRPLCVGEAFELRSRIVSWDEKAFYLEQRFVSCKDGIVSAVMFCKQSVVRSSPDKIMQFLCKRKVEVPEFPEELQHWVSFISANSKALREESQLEAACSSDHVVLWSQSACRISTRKCVKPVSGIMLLWFLSGSLLLFGSLDVWYFLRGLWVALQCCFQSPVRDILSEQVHHGRVLPHDLDFMCHMNNARYLRECDFARFAHATRIGLFMAARALNASMVVGATTIRYRRSLALGEAFELRTRIVSWDEKSFFLEQRFVSKTDGFVSAVLLCRQNVIRGNPEKMLEHLCKRKVECPELSEDLQHWLQFISASSQALRAESGLHDKSN
;
A
#
# COMPACT_ATOMS: atom_id res chain seq x y z
N MET A 1 -9.33 -29.29 24.07
CA MET A 1 -8.27 -28.26 24.13
C MET A 1 -7.35 -28.32 22.92
N LEU A 2 -6.64 -29.44 22.66
CA LEU A 2 -5.72 -29.56 21.51
C LEU A 2 -6.36 -29.21 20.15
N TRP A 3 -7.55 -29.77 19.86
CA TRP A 3 -8.26 -29.49 18.59
C TRP A 3 -8.58 -28.01 18.39
N LEU A 4 -8.98 -27.30 19.46
CA LEU A 4 -9.25 -25.86 19.39
C LEU A 4 -7.98 -25.07 19.04
N VAL A 5 -6.85 -25.40 19.66
CA VAL A 5 -5.55 -24.77 19.35
C VAL A 5 -5.16 -25.03 17.90
N CYS A 6 -5.34 -26.26 17.40
CA CYS A 6 -5.08 -26.58 15.99
C CYS A 6 -5.95 -25.76 15.03
N VAL A 7 -7.26 -25.65 15.30
CA VAL A 7 -8.19 -24.89 14.45
C VAL A 7 -7.83 -23.40 14.45
N LEU A 8 -7.57 -22.82 15.62
CA LEU A 8 -7.15 -21.43 15.73
C LEU A 8 -5.81 -21.18 15.02
N LEU A 9 -4.83 -22.06 15.21
CA LEU A 9 -3.56 -21.95 14.52
C LEU A 9 -3.73 -22.01 13.01
N LEU A 10 -4.53 -22.95 12.50
CA LEU A 10 -4.84 -23.03 11.07
C LEU A 10 -5.47 -21.74 10.55
N LEU A 11 -6.40 -21.15 11.30
CA LEU A 11 -7.05 -19.90 10.95
C LEU A 11 -6.04 -18.74 10.87
N PHE A 12 -5.21 -18.55 11.90
CA PHE A 12 -4.19 -17.49 11.97
C PHE A 12 -3.04 -17.69 10.95
N CYS A 13 -2.72 -18.94 10.60
CA CYS A 13 -1.78 -19.22 9.53
C CYS A 13 -2.37 -18.99 8.14
N SER A 14 -3.69 -19.18 7.95
CA SER A 14 -4.31 -19.11 6.62
C SER A 14 -4.87 -17.74 6.29
N LEU A 15 -5.37 -16.99 7.27
CA LEU A 15 -6.09 -15.73 7.08
C LEU A 15 -5.47 -14.62 7.92
N ASP A 16 -5.69 -13.37 7.54
CA ASP A 16 -5.36 -12.22 8.38
C ASP A 16 -6.47 -11.98 9.41
N VAL A 17 -6.55 -12.86 10.41
CA VAL A 17 -7.63 -12.90 11.40
C VAL A 17 -7.81 -11.54 12.08
N TRP A 18 -6.72 -10.85 12.41
CA TRP A 18 -6.78 -9.53 13.04
C TRP A 18 -7.38 -8.47 12.15
N TYR A 19 -7.11 -8.49 10.84
CA TYR A 19 -7.77 -7.59 9.91
C TYR A 19 -9.29 -7.74 9.95
N TYR A 20 -9.79 -8.98 9.87
CA TYR A 20 -11.23 -9.26 9.89
C TYR A 20 -11.87 -8.88 11.24
N LEU A 21 -11.27 -9.28 12.35
CA LEU A 21 -11.77 -8.96 13.69
C LEU A 21 -11.79 -7.45 13.95
N ARG A 22 -10.72 -6.72 13.58
CA ARG A 22 -10.66 -5.25 13.74
C ARG A 22 -11.71 -4.57 12.88
N ALA A 23 -11.89 -4.97 11.63
CA ALA A 23 -12.91 -4.39 10.75
C ALA A 23 -14.32 -4.56 11.34
N VAL A 24 -14.67 -5.78 11.77
CA VAL A 24 -15.96 -6.07 12.43
C VAL A 24 -16.11 -5.22 13.69
N PHE A 25 -15.09 -5.20 14.55
CA PHE A 25 -15.11 -4.40 15.77
C PHE A 25 -15.31 -2.91 15.50
N VAL A 26 -14.62 -2.34 14.51
CA VAL A 26 -14.73 -0.92 14.13
C VAL A 26 -16.12 -0.60 13.61
N ILE A 27 -16.71 -1.45 12.78
CA ILE A 27 -18.07 -1.27 12.26
C ILE A 27 -19.10 -1.37 13.39
N LEU A 28 -18.99 -2.38 14.26
CA LEU A 28 -19.89 -2.55 15.40
C LEU A 28 -19.78 -1.37 16.36
N LYS A 29 -18.56 -0.96 16.71
CA LYS A 29 -18.31 0.22 17.56
C LYS A 29 -18.93 1.49 16.95
N ALA A 30 -18.81 1.67 15.63
CA ALA A 30 -19.36 2.82 14.94
C ALA A 30 -20.89 2.95 15.05
N TRP A 31 -21.64 1.85 15.27
CA TRP A 31 -23.08 1.90 15.54
C TRP A 31 -23.45 2.49 16.90
N PHE A 32 -22.53 2.46 17.86
CA PHE A 32 -22.74 3.01 19.20
C PHE A 32 -22.16 4.43 19.37
N LEU A 33 -21.45 4.94 18.36
CA LEU A 33 -20.94 6.31 18.35
C LEU A 33 -21.96 7.28 17.76
N SER A 34 -21.88 8.54 18.17
CA SER A 34 -22.74 9.60 17.63
C SER A 34 -22.63 9.68 16.10
N PRO A 35 -23.76 9.81 15.38
CA PRO A 35 -23.76 10.03 13.94
C PRO A 35 -22.95 11.26 13.53
N VAL A 36 -22.45 11.24 12.30
CA VAL A 36 -21.72 12.36 11.70
C VAL A 36 -22.63 13.03 10.70
N PHE A 37 -23.17 14.19 11.05
CA PHE A 37 -24.11 14.92 10.20
C PHE A 37 -23.40 15.75 9.12
N ASP A 38 -22.25 16.33 9.47
CA ASP A 38 -21.40 17.02 8.49
C ASP A 38 -20.54 15.99 7.74
N ILE A 39 -20.91 15.71 6.49
CA ILE A 39 -20.27 14.70 5.64
C ILE A 39 -18.85 15.13 5.25
N THR A 40 -18.62 16.44 5.09
CA THR A 40 -17.33 17.05 4.77
C THR A 40 -16.48 17.34 6.01
N GLY A 41 -17.12 17.30 7.18
CA GLY A 41 -16.47 17.52 8.47
C GLY A 41 -15.39 16.49 8.77
N GLU A 42 -14.33 16.96 9.42
CA GLU A 42 -13.24 16.09 9.87
C GLU A 42 -13.72 15.14 10.98
N GLN A 43 -13.32 13.88 10.86
CA GLN A 43 -13.60 12.85 11.86
C GLN A 43 -12.31 12.23 12.38
N THR A 44 -12.20 12.19 13.70
CA THR A 44 -11.04 11.61 14.39
C THR A 44 -11.30 10.16 14.76
N PHE A 45 -10.36 9.28 14.37
CA PHE A 45 -10.29 7.89 14.79
C PHE A 45 -9.00 7.67 15.59
N SER A 46 -9.10 7.41 16.88
CA SER A 46 -7.92 7.17 17.74
C SER A 46 -7.52 5.70 17.76
N SER A 47 -6.22 5.44 17.62
CA SER A 47 -5.64 4.09 17.66
C SER A 47 -4.22 4.11 18.24
N ARG A 48 -3.60 2.94 18.36
CA ARG A 48 -2.21 2.75 18.79
C ARG A 48 -1.50 1.82 17.83
N VAL A 49 -0.18 2.00 17.69
CA VAL A 49 0.65 1.07 16.92
C VAL A 49 0.83 -0.22 17.71
N PHE A 50 0.24 -1.31 17.23
CA PHE A 50 0.39 -2.63 17.87
C PHE A 50 1.65 -3.37 17.39
N LEU A 51 2.07 -4.39 18.13
CA LEU A 51 3.21 -5.23 17.77
C LEU A 51 3.06 -5.89 16.39
N SER A 52 1.83 -6.25 16.00
CA SER A 52 1.54 -6.83 14.69
C SER A 52 1.55 -5.80 13.54
N ASP A 53 1.71 -4.52 13.84
CA ASP A 53 1.71 -3.43 12.87
C ASP A 53 3.12 -2.91 12.54
N VAL A 54 4.15 -3.50 13.15
CA VAL A 54 5.52 -2.97 13.16
C VAL A 54 6.47 -3.84 12.35
N ASP A 55 7.35 -3.18 11.60
CA ASP A 55 8.61 -3.73 11.11
C ASP A 55 9.78 -2.83 11.54
N LEU A 56 10.95 -3.42 11.81
CA LEU A 56 12.17 -2.67 12.17
C LEU A 56 11.92 -1.52 13.19
N CYS A 57 11.11 -1.79 14.22
CA CYS A 57 10.71 -0.89 15.30
C CYS A 57 9.81 0.32 14.94
N HIS A 58 9.30 0.42 13.70
CA HIS A 58 8.34 1.45 13.29
C HIS A 58 7.12 0.82 12.59
N MET A 59 6.04 1.57 12.48
CA MET A 59 4.83 1.12 11.79
C MET A 59 5.15 0.85 10.31
N ASN A 60 4.83 -0.36 9.86
CA ASN A 60 5.04 -0.77 8.48
C ASN A 60 4.21 0.12 7.54
N ASN A 61 4.81 0.52 6.40
CA ASN A 61 4.19 1.40 5.40
C ASN A 61 2.80 0.94 4.93
N ALA A 62 2.59 -0.36 4.73
CA ALA A 62 1.31 -0.95 4.34
C ALA A 62 0.25 -0.88 5.45
N ARG A 63 0.65 -0.81 6.72
CA ARG A 63 -0.28 -0.71 7.85
C ARG A 63 -0.95 0.65 7.94
N TYR A 64 -0.31 1.72 7.47
CA TYR A 64 -0.95 3.03 7.35
C TYR A 64 -2.19 2.94 6.44
N LEU A 65 -2.08 2.28 5.28
CA LEU A 65 -3.20 2.13 4.35
C LEU A 65 -4.37 1.33 4.97
N ARG A 66 -4.04 0.32 5.78
CA ARG A 66 -5.02 -0.49 6.50
C ARG A 66 -5.75 0.31 7.58
N GLU A 67 -5.06 1.10 8.38
CA GLU A 67 -5.71 1.95 9.39
C GLU A 67 -6.61 3.00 8.72
N CYS A 68 -6.21 3.49 7.53
CA CYS A 68 -7.08 4.32 6.70
C CYS A 68 -8.36 3.63 6.24
N ASP A 69 -8.33 2.33 5.90
CA ASP A 69 -9.54 1.54 5.62
C ASP A 69 -10.47 1.50 6.84
N PHE A 70 -9.92 1.23 8.03
CA PHE A 70 -10.72 1.16 9.26
C PHE A 70 -11.36 2.52 9.62
N ALA A 71 -10.61 3.61 9.51
CA ALA A 71 -11.18 4.95 9.71
C ALA A 71 -12.30 5.25 8.72
N ARG A 72 -12.16 4.84 7.44
CA ARG A 72 -13.23 4.97 6.44
C ARG A 72 -14.45 4.10 6.77
N PHE A 73 -14.26 2.87 7.25
CA PHE A 73 -15.38 2.03 7.71
C PHE A 73 -16.17 2.68 8.84
N SER A 74 -15.48 3.28 9.81
CA SER A 74 -16.12 4.05 10.89
C SER A 74 -16.85 5.28 10.34
N LEU A 75 -16.17 6.10 9.53
CA LEU A 75 -16.74 7.31 8.92
C LEU A 75 -18.00 7.00 8.12
N TYR A 76 -17.95 6.01 7.23
CA TYR A 76 -19.06 5.66 6.33
C TYR A 76 -20.23 4.97 7.00
N THR A 77 -19.96 4.32 8.13
CA THR A 77 -21.01 3.81 8.99
C THR A 77 -21.73 4.96 9.70
N ARG A 78 -20.98 5.95 10.21
CA ARG A 78 -21.52 7.06 11.02
C ARG A 78 -22.17 8.18 10.23
N ASN A 79 -21.67 8.49 9.03
CA ASN A 79 -22.23 9.52 8.15
C ASN A 79 -23.32 8.98 7.20
N GLY A 80 -23.58 7.66 7.23
CA GLY A 80 -24.62 7.03 6.43
C GLY A 80 -24.24 6.69 4.99
N VAL A 81 -23.01 6.93 4.54
CA VAL A 81 -22.55 6.58 3.17
C VAL A 81 -22.85 5.11 2.86
N PHE A 82 -22.60 4.17 3.77
CA PHE A 82 -22.93 2.76 3.52
C PHE A 82 -24.44 2.50 3.34
N LYS A 83 -25.30 3.26 4.02
CA LYS A 83 -26.75 3.18 3.83
C LYS A 83 -27.15 3.71 2.46
N ALA A 84 -26.56 4.83 2.04
CA ALA A 84 -26.78 5.42 0.72
C ALA A 84 -26.32 4.49 -0.41
N LEU A 85 -25.13 3.89 -0.28
CA LEU A 85 -24.62 2.92 -1.25
C LEU A 85 -25.56 1.73 -1.42
N ARG A 86 -26.05 1.16 -0.31
CA ARG A 86 -27.02 0.07 -0.34
C ARG A 86 -28.33 0.49 -1.00
N ALA A 87 -28.87 1.64 -0.62
CA ALA A 87 -30.14 2.13 -1.16
C ALA A 87 -30.07 2.44 -2.67
N LEU A 88 -28.92 2.91 -3.16
CA LEU A 88 -28.70 3.26 -4.56
C LEU A 88 -28.14 2.10 -5.41
N GLY A 89 -27.93 0.91 -4.82
CA GLY A 89 -27.30 -0.22 -5.51
C GLY A 89 -25.87 0.06 -5.99
N ALA A 90 -25.20 1.04 -5.35
CA ALA A 90 -23.89 1.53 -5.70
C ALA A 90 -22.79 0.82 -4.91
N THR A 91 -21.59 0.74 -5.48
CA THR A 91 -20.39 0.26 -4.78
C THR A 91 -19.29 1.30 -4.87
N VAL A 92 -18.40 1.31 -3.87
CA VAL A 92 -17.25 2.21 -3.85
C VAL A 92 -15.99 1.38 -3.82
N VAL A 93 -15.06 1.67 -4.73
CA VAL A 93 -13.78 0.99 -4.87
C VAL A 93 -12.65 2.00 -4.85
N VAL A 94 -11.54 1.67 -4.18
CA VAL A 94 -10.35 2.52 -4.18
C VAL A 94 -9.68 2.41 -5.55
N GLY A 95 -9.64 3.50 -6.30
CA GLY A 95 -9.00 3.55 -7.62
C GLY A 95 -7.56 4.06 -7.57
N ALA A 96 -7.23 4.88 -6.58
CA ALA A 96 -5.86 5.32 -6.32
C ALA A 96 -5.69 5.76 -4.87
N SER A 97 -4.46 5.65 -4.36
CA SER A 97 -4.06 6.24 -3.09
C SER A 97 -2.67 6.83 -3.19
N THR A 98 -2.43 7.92 -2.46
CA THR A 98 -1.11 8.50 -2.26
C THR A 98 -0.88 8.74 -0.78
N ILE A 99 0.31 8.46 -0.30
CA ILE A 99 0.71 8.72 1.08
C ILE A 99 2.10 9.35 1.11
N ARG A 100 2.25 10.36 1.95
CA ARG A 100 3.53 11.01 2.25
C ARG A 100 3.87 10.75 3.71
N TYR A 101 5.07 10.19 3.92
CA TYR A 101 5.59 9.88 5.24
C TYR A 101 6.50 11.02 5.69
N ARG A 102 6.22 11.59 6.84
CA ARG A 102 7.02 12.66 7.45
C ARG A 102 7.79 12.15 8.66
N ARG A 103 7.10 11.41 9.54
CA ARG A 103 7.68 10.83 10.75
C ARG A 103 7.18 9.40 10.95
N PRO A 104 8.06 8.45 11.30
CA PRO A 104 7.62 7.11 11.70
C PRO A 104 6.82 7.17 13.00
N LEU A 105 5.76 6.36 13.08
CA LEU A 105 5.09 6.04 14.34
C LEU A 105 5.72 4.77 14.93
N CYS A 106 6.13 4.83 16.20
CA CYS A 106 6.81 3.71 16.87
C CYS A 106 5.83 2.78 17.59
N VAL A 107 6.31 1.59 17.96
CA VAL A 107 5.53 0.60 18.74
C VAL A 107 4.89 1.26 19.98
N GLY A 108 3.58 1.06 20.16
CA GLY A 108 2.83 1.55 21.32
C GLY A 108 2.44 3.03 21.27
N GLU A 109 2.97 3.79 20.30
CA GLU A 109 2.64 5.19 20.09
C GLU A 109 1.16 5.34 19.75
N ALA A 110 0.48 6.26 20.45
CA ALA A 110 -0.90 6.60 20.17
C ALA A 110 -0.98 7.67 19.08
N PHE A 111 -1.95 7.53 18.18
CA PHE A 111 -2.19 8.48 17.12
C PHE A 111 -3.68 8.71 16.88
N GLU A 112 -3.98 9.88 16.36
CA GLU A 112 -5.28 10.27 15.82
C GLU A 112 -5.23 10.19 14.29
N LEU A 113 -6.15 9.45 13.72
CA LEU A 113 -6.36 9.40 12.28
C LEU A 113 -7.55 10.28 11.92
N ARG A 114 -7.26 11.47 11.43
CA ARG A 114 -8.24 12.49 11.04
C ARG A 114 -8.62 12.30 9.60
N SER A 115 -9.88 12.00 9.32
CA SER A 115 -10.37 11.64 7.99
C SER A 115 -11.51 12.56 7.57
N ARG A 116 -11.47 13.06 6.33
CA ARG A 116 -12.54 13.88 5.74
C ARG A 116 -12.69 13.63 4.24
N ILE A 117 -13.90 13.87 3.72
CA ILE A 117 -14.12 14.00 2.28
C ILE A 117 -13.74 15.43 1.90
N VAL A 118 -12.72 15.59 1.06
CA VAL A 118 -12.21 16.90 0.64
C VAL A 118 -13.05 17.46 -0.50
N SER A 119 -13.26 16.66 -1.53
CA SER A 119 -14.06 17.02 -2.71
C SER A 119 -14.49 15.76 -3.46
N TRP A 120 -15.27 15.90 -4.52
CA TRP A 120 -15.67 14.80 -5.41
C TRP A 120 -15.80 15.29 -6.85
N ASP A 121 -15.68 14.37 -7.79
CA ASP A 121 -16.01 14.60 -9.20
C ASP A 121 -17.25 13.75 -9.61
N GLU A 122 -17.54 13.68 -10.91
CA GLU A 122 -18.67 12.89 -11.42
C GLU A 122 -18.59 11.38 -11.09
N LYS A 123 -17.38 10.86 -10.82
CA LYS A 123 -17.11 9.43 -10.72
C LYS A 123 -16.51 9.01 -9.39
N ALA A 124 -15.92 9.91 -8.62
CA ALA A 124 -15.14 9.55 -7.44
C ALA A 124 -15.20 10.59 -6.31
N PHE A 125 -15.16 10.09 -5.07
CA PHE A 125 -14.84 10.87 -3.88
C PHE A 125 -13.32 10.97 -3.68
N TYR A 126 -12.86 12.12 -3.19
CA TYR A 126 -11.48 12.35 -2.78
C TYR A 126 -11.43 12.57 -1.27
N LEU A 127 -10.73 11.69 -0.57
CA LEU A 127 -10.59 11.74 0.87
C LEU A 127 -9.18 12.11 1.27
N GLU A 128 -9.06 12.88 2.34
CA GLU A 128 -7.81 13.15 3.03
C GLU A 128 -7.81 12.46 4.39
N GLN A 129 -6.70 11.84 4.74
CA GLN A 129 -6.50 11.15 6.00
C GLN A 129 -5.13 11.48 6.58
N ARG A 130 -5.12 12.13 7.75
CA ARG A 130 -3.91 12.59 8.43
C ARG A 130 -3.66 11.77 9.68
N PHE A 131 -2.45 11.23 9.80
CA PHE A 131 -1.97 10.59 11.03
C PHE A 131 -1.32 11.66 11.89
N VAL A 132 -1.91 11.97 13.03
CA VAL A 132 -1.40 12.94 14.00
C VAL A 132 -0.96 12.18 15.24
N SER A 133 0.30 12.32 15.64
CA SER A 133 0.77 11.67 16.87
C SER A 133 0.21 12.36 18.10
N CYS A 134 -0.26 11.57 19.07
CA CYS A 134 -0.73 12.09 20.35
C CYS A 134 0.41 12.53 21.28
N LYS A 135 1.67 12.17 20.96
CA LYS A 135 2.84 12.52 21.79
C LYS A 135 3.24 13.99 21.63
N ASP A 136 3.20 14.47 20.40
CA ASP A 136 3.77 15.77 19.98
C ASP A 136 2.80 16.60 19.13
N GLY A 137 1.62 16.08 18.78
CA GLY A 137 0.66 16.77 17.91
C GLY A 137 1.12 16.88 16.45
N ILE A 138 2.23 16.25 16.08
CA ILE A 138 2.83 16.38 14.75
C ILE A 138 2.15 15.43 13.78
N VAL A 139 1.87 15.92 12.56
CA VAL A 139 1.41 15.11 11.43
C VAL A 139 2.54 14.16 10.99
N SER A 140 2.37 12.88 11.26
CA SER A 140 3.32 11.80 10.92
C SER A 140 3.21 11.36 9.46
N ALA A 141 2.00 11.30 8.93
CA ALA A 141 1.73 10.97 7.53
C ALA A 141 0.43 11.59 7.03
N VAL A 142 0.37 11.93 5.74
CA VAL A 142 -0.84 12.40 5.06
C VAL A 142 -1.12 11.51 3.88
N MET A 143 -2.37 11.08 3.76
CA MET A 143 -2.84 10.23 2.68
C MET A 143 -4.02 10.88 1.95
N PHE A 144 -3.99 10.84 0.62
CA PHE A 144 -5.17 11.05 -0.20
C PHE A 144 -5.66 9.73 -0.81
N CYS A 145 -6.97 9.58 -0.91
CA CYS A 145 -7.62 8.38 -1.44
C CYS A 145 -8.68 8.77 -2.46
N LYS A 146 -8.59 8.22 -3.68
CA LYS A 146 -9.59 8.34 -4.73
C LYS A 146 -10.49 7.11 -4.69
N GLN A 147 -11.76 7.33 -4.40
CA GLN A 147 -12.76 6.29 -4.26
C GLN A 147 -13.81 6.40 -5.36
N SER A 148 -13.70 5.52 -6.35
CA SER A 148 -14.59 5.50 -7.51
C SER A 148 -15.93 4.87 -7.14
N VAL A 149 -17.01 5.57 -7.48
CA VAL A 149 -18.38 5.10 -7.33
C VAL A 149 -18.77 4.34 -8.59
N VAL A 150 -19.17 3.09 -8.43
CA VAL A 150 -19.60 2.20 -9.52
C VAL A 150 -21.11 2.02 -9.42
N ARG A 151 -21.79 2.03 -10.57
CA ARG A 151 -23.27 1.98 -10.73
C ARG A 151 -24.04 3.21 -10.19
N SER A 152 -23.35 4.27 -9.75
CA SER A 152 -23.95 5.55 -9.37
C SER A 152 -22.92 6.68 -9.52
N SER A 153 -23.15 7.82 -8.86
CA SER A 153 -22.24 8.97 -8.82
C SER A 153 -22.12 9.51 -7.38
N PRO A 154 -21.02 10.19 -7.04
CA PRO A 154 -20.89 10.93 -5.79
C PRO A 154 -22.05 11.89 -5.53
N ASP A 155 -22.50 12.65 -6.53
CA ASP A 155 -23.60 13.61 -6.38
C ASP A 155 -24.92 12.95 -5.97
N LYS A 156 -25.26 11.79 -6.55
CA LYS A 156 -26.47 11.05 -6.15
C LYS A 156 -26.38 10.57 -4.70
N ILE A 157 -25.19 10.17 -4.25
CA ILE A 157 -24.95 9.77 -2.86
C ILE A 157 -25.08 10.98 -1.93
N MET A 158 -24.47 12.11 -2.27
CA MET A 158 -24.57 13.34 -1.50
C MET A 158 -26.00 13.86 -1.42
N GLN A 159 -26.74 13.82 -2.54
CA GLN A 159 -28.15 14.19 -2.58
C GLN A 159 -29.01 13.28 -1.71
N PHE A 160 -28.74 11.97 -1.70
CA PHE A 160 -29.43 11.03 -0.83
C PHE A 160 -29.17 11.31 0.66
N LEU A 161 -27.92 11.61 1.02
CA LEU A 161 -27.52 11.85 2.40
C LEU A 161 -28.03 13.19 2.93
N CYS A 162 -27.86 14.27 2.15
CA CYS A 162 -28.23 15.62 2.56
C CYS A 162 -29.69 15.98 2.25
N LYS A 163 -30.42 15.15 1.47
CA LYS A 163 -31.77 15.44 0.97
C LYS A 163 -31.87 16.76 0.17
N ARG A 164 -30.74 17.25 -0.32
CA ARG A 164 -30.60 18.47 -1.15
C ARG A 164 -29.42 18.30 -2.08
N LYS A 165 -29.36 19.09 -3.16
CA LYS A 165 -28.15 19.21 -3.97
C LYS A 165 -27.07 19.89 -3.12
N VAL A 166 -25.88 19.31 -3.10
CA VAL A 166 -24.72 19.84 -2.37
C VAL A 166 -23.74 20.39 -3.40
N GLU A 167 -23.23 21.58 -3.17
CA GLU A 167 -22.18 22.15 -4.00
C GLU A 167 -20.86 21.41 -3.76
N VAL A 168 -20.13 21.16 -4.85
CA VAL A 168 -18.86 20.47 -4.80
C VAL A 168 -17.80 21.41 -4.23
N PRO A 169 -17.09 21.06 -3.15
CA PRO A 169 -15.99 21.87 -2.65
C PRO A 169 -14.88 22.02 -3.69
N GLU A 170 -14.23 23.18 -3.74
CA GLU A 170 -13.10 23.39 -4.63
C GLU A 170 -11.96 22.41 -4.35
N PHE A 171 -11.29 21.96 -5.41
CA PHE A 171 -10.14 21.08 -5.28
C PHE A 171 -8.94 21.88 -4.76
N PRO A 172 -8.34 21.52 -3.61
CA PRO A 172 -7.10 22.15 -3.17
C PRO A 172 -5.99 21.94 -4.19
N GLU A 173 -5.04 22.87 -4.27
CA GLU A 173 -3.92 22.86 -5.25
C GLU A 173 -3.18 21.51 -5.28
N GLU A 174 -2.82 20.96 -4.11
CA GLU A 174 -2.18 19.65 -4.03
C GLU A 174 -3.07 18.54 -4.65
N LEU A 175 -4.37 18.58 -4.40
CA LEU A 175 -5.30 17.59 -4.94
C LEU A 175 -5.42 17.72 -6.46
N GLN A 176 -5.38 18.93 -7.02
CA GLN A 176 -5.41 19.17 -8.46
C GLN A 176 -4.19 18.55 -9.16
N HIS A 177 -2.98 18.74 -8.60
CA HIS A 177 -1.77 18.10 -9.14
C HIS A 177 -1.86 16.57 -9.06
N TRP A 178 -2.41 16.02 -7.99
CA TRP A 178 -2.58 14.57 -7.87
C TRP A 178 -3.59 14.00 -8.87
N VAL A 179 -4.70 14.70 -9.11
CA VAL A 179 -5.69 14.32 -10.14
C VAL A 179 -5.09 14.42 -11.54
N SER A 180 -4.26 15.44 -11.79
CA SER A 180 -3.53 15.61 -13.06
C SER A 180 -2.55 14.45 -13.29
N PHE A 181 -1.80 14.06 -12.25
CA PHE A 181 -0.95 12.86 -12.27
C PHE A 181 -1.76 11.60 -12.63
N ILE A 182 -2.89 11.34 -11.95
CA ILE A 182 -3.75 10.18 -12.22
C ILE A 182 -4.21 10.18 -13.68
N SER A 183 -4.52 11.35 -14.23
CA SER A 183 -5.00 11.51 -15.61
C SER A 183 -3.88 11.24 -16.62
N ALA A 184 -2.71 11.87 -16.45
CA ALA A 184 -1.53 11.66 -17.31
C ALA A 184 -1.06 10.20 -17.30
N ASN A 185 -0.94 9.59 -16.11
CA ASN A 185 -0.55 8.18 -16.01
C ASN A 185 -1.60 7.25 -16.63
N SER A 186 -2.90 7.62 -16.63
CA SER A 186 -3.94 6.81 -17.30
C SER A 186 -3.76 6.82 -18.81
N LYS A 187 -3.43 7.99 -19.35
CA LYS A 187 -3.21 8.19 -20.78
C LYS A 187 -2.01 7.38 -21.25
N ALA A 188 -0.88 7.52 -20.55
CA ALA A 188 0.34 6.75 -20.83
C ALA A 188 0.08 5.23 -20.84
N LEU A 189 -0.62 4.69 -19.83
CA LEU A 189 -0.94 3.26 -19.78
C LEU A 189 -1.90 2.79 -20.89
N ARG A 190 -2.80 3.66 -21.37
CA ARG A 190 -3.69 3.32 -22.49
C ARG A 190 -2.92 3.28 -23.79
N GLU A 191 -2.07 4.28 -24.03
CA GLU A 191 -1.19 4.36 -25.19
C GLU A 191 -0.25 3.14 -25.25
N GLU A 192 0.37 2.79 -24.12
CA GLU A 192 1.20 1.58 -23.99
C GLU A 192 0.40 0.31 -24.31
N SER A 193 -0.80 0.13 -23.73
CA SER A 193 -1.62 -1.04 -24.02
C SER A 193 -2.09 -1.14 -25.47
N GLN A 194 -2.29 -0.01 -26.14
CA GLN A 194 -2.65 0.03 -27.57
C GLN A 194 -1.46 -0.35 -28.45
N LEU A 195 -0.25 0.12 -28.09
CA LEU A 195 0.99 -0.25 -28.76
C LEU A 195 1.29 -1.75 -28.60
N GLU A 196 1.15 -2.30 -27.39
CA GLU A 196 1.33 -3.73 -27.12
C GLU A 196 0.28 -4.59 -27.84
N ALA A 197 -0.97 -4.14 -27.92
CA ALA A 197 -2.01 -4.82 -28.70
C ALA A 197 -1.72 -4.79 -30.22
N ALA A 198 -1.15 -3.70 -30.73
CA ALA A 198 -0.74 -3.61 -32.13
C ALA A 198 0.46 -4.53 -32.44
N CYS A 199 1.40 -4.67 -31.50
CA CYS A 199 2.62 -5.46 -31.66
C CYS A 199 2.43 -6.96 -31.41
N SER A 200 1.42 -7.36 -30.61
CA SER A 200 1.18 -8.77 -30.22
C SER A 200 0.37 -9.59 -31.24
N SER A 201 0.23 -9.12 -32.49
CA SER A 201 -0.42 -9.87 -33.58
C SER A 201 0.36 -11.11 -34.02
N ASP A 202 1.63 -11.25 -33.61
CA ASP A 202 2.46 -12.43 -33.86
C ASP A 202 2.98 -13.01 -32.53
N HIS A 203 2.82 -14.33 -32.36
CA HIS A 203 3.29 -15.23 -31.29
C HIS A 203 2.25 -15.74 -30.29
N VAL A 204 1.71 -16.91 -30.64
CA VAL A 204 1.07 -17.87 -29.73
C VAL A 204 2.17 -18.60 -28.93
N VAL A 205 2.22 -18.42 -27.62
CA VAL A 205 3.10 -19.19 -26.71
C VAL A 205 2.25 -20.24 -25.97
N LEU A 206 2.49 -21.50 -26.30
CA LEU A 206 1.94 -22.67 -25.62
C LEU A 206 2.64 -22.90 -24.27
N TRP A 207 1.88 -22.87 -23.17
CA TRP A 207 2.36 -23.31 -21.85
C TRP A 207 2.04 -24.78 -21.63
N SER A 208 3.09 -25.60 -21.44
CA SER A 208 3.01 -26.99 -21.00
C SER A 208 2.95 -27.07 -19.47
N GLN A 209 1.92 -27.73 -18.92
CA GLN A 209 1.81 -28.04 -17.49
C GLN A 209 2.47 -29.38 -17.17
N SER A 210 3.50 -29.37 -16.32
CA SER A 210 4.07 -30.58 -15.72
C SER A 210 3.53 -30.77 -14.30
N ALA A 211 2.73 -31.81 -14.09
CA ALA A 211 2.25 -32.22 -12.77
C ALA A 211 3.34 -33.05 -12.05
N CYS A 212 3.84 -32.55 -10.92
CA CYS A 212 4.71 -33.31 -10.02
C CYS A 212 3.85 -34.01 -8.95
N ARG A 213 3.87 -35.35 -8.95
CA ARG A 213 3.14 -36.20 -8.00
C ARG A 213 4.03 -36.46 -6.78
N ILE A 214 3.71 -35.85 -5.64
CA ILE A 214 4.42 -36.08 -4.37
C ILE A 214 3.87 -37.36 -3.72
N SER A 215 4.75 -38.36 -3.59
CA SER A 215 4.52 -39.57 -2.81
C SER A 215 4.72 -39.30 -1.32
N THR A 216 3.70 -39.58 -0.51
CA THR A 216 3.78 -39.53 0.95
C THR A 216 4.39 -40.81 1.51
N ARG A 217 5.31 -40.65 2.48
CA ARG A 217 5.48 -41.51 3.67
C ARG A 217 6.64 -40.98 4.51
N LYS A 218 6.35 -40.53 5.73
CA LYS A 218 7.24 -40.70 6.89
C LYS A 218 6.39 -40.92 8.13
N CYS A 219 6.66 -42.04 8.81
CA CYS A 219 6.24 -42.31 10.18
C CYS A 219 6.75 -41.20 11.08
N VAL A 220 5.83 -40.51 11.76
CA VAL A 220 6.15 -39.60 12.87
C VAL A 220 5.99 -40.41 14.15
N LYS A 221 7.05 -40.51 14.94
CA LYS A 221 7.00 -41.09 16.29
C LYS A 221 6.08 -40.22 17.17
N PRO A 222 5.29 -40.81 18.09
CA PRO A 222 4.39 -40.04 18.92
C PRO A 222 5.18 -39.05 19.79
N VAL A 223 5.01 -37.76 19.48
CA VAL A 223 5.37 -36.67 20.38
C VAL A 223 4.43 -36.76 21.58
N SER A 224 4.97 -36.68 22.80
CA SER A 224 4.17 -36.58 24.02
C SER A 224 3.06 -35.53 23.83
N GLY A 225 1.80 -35.89 24.08
CA GLY A 225 0.64 -35.01 23.82
C GLY A 225 0.73 -33.65 24.50
N ILE A 226 1.48 -33.56 25.60
CA ILE A 226 1.78 -32.31 26.31
C ILE A 226 2.77 -31.45 25.52
N MET A 227 3.85 -32.04 25.00
CA MET A 227 4.86 -31.33 24.19
C MET A 227 4.25 -30.77 22.90
N LEU A 228 3.38 -31.54 22.24
CA LEU A 228 2.65 -31.07 21.06
C LEU A 228 1.73 -29.89 21.38
N LEU A 229 1.02 -29.94 22.50
CA LEU A 229 0.14 -28.84 22.93
C LEU A 229 0.93 -27.56 23.18
N TRP A 230 2.06 -27.63 23.89
CA TRP A 230 2.94 -26.47 24.13
C TRP A 230 3.47 -25.87 22.83
N PHE A 231 3.92 -26.71 21.89
CA PHE A 231 4.42 -26.25 20.59
C PHE A 231 3.33 -25.54 19.77
N LEU A 232 2.13 -26.13 19.69
CA LEU A 232 1.00 -25.55 18.95
C LEU A 232 0.50 -24.25 19.60
N SER A 233 0.48 -24.20 20.93
CA SER A 233 0.06 -23.01 21.68
C SER A 233 1.09 -21.88 21.54
N GLY A 234 2.39 -22.18 21.59
CA GLY A 234 3.45 -21.23 21.31
C GLY A 234 3.41 -20.71 19.86
N SER A 235 3.14 -21.59 18.89
CA SER A 235 2.95 -21.21 17.49
C SER A 235 1.75 -20.29 17.31
N LEU A 236 0.62 -20.61 17.97
CA LEU A 236 -0.58 -19.78 17.94
C LEU A 236 -0.32 -18.40 18.56
N LEU A 237 0.41 -18.34 19.68
CA LEU A 237 0.81 -17.08 20.29
C LEU A 237 1.67 -16.25 19.33
N LEU A 238 2.61 -16.88 18.63
CA LEU A 238 3.48 -16.21 17.66
C LEU A 238 2.68 -15.62 16.48
N PHE A 239 1.87 -16.44 15.80
CA PHE A 239 1.01 -15.99 14.69
C PHE A 239 -0.08 -15.02 15.14
N GLY A 240 -0.52 -15.11 16.40
CA GLY A 240 -1.46 -14.19 17.00
C GLY A 240 -0.85 -12.86 17.42
N SER A 241 0.47 -12.75 17.60
CA SER A 241 1.11 -11.54 18.12
C SER A 241 1.91 -10.77 17.07
N LEU A 242 2.47 -11.47 16.08
CA LEU A 242 3.35 -10.90 15.05
C LEU A 242 2.83 -11.24 13.64
N ASP A 243 3.15 -10.39 12.66
CA ASP A 243 2.93 -10.73 11.24
C ASP A 243 4.02 -11.72 10.77
N VAL A 244 3.88 -12.98 11.18
CA VAL A 244 4.85 -14.05 10.88
C VAL A 244 5.09 -14.18 9.38
N TRP A 245 4.04 -14.04 8.56
CA TRP A 245 4.16 -14.14 7.11
C TRP A 245 4.99 -13.01 6.49
N TYR A 246 4.89 -11.79 7.03
CA TYR A 246 5.76 -10.70 6.62
C TYR A 246 7.24 -11.06 6.82
N PHE A 247 7.61 -11.53 8.01
CA PHE A 247 9.01 -11.89 8.31
C PHE A 247 9.49 -13.10 7.53
N LEU A 248 8.66 -14.14 7.38
CA LEU A 248 9.01 -15.33 6.60
C LEU A 248 9.21 -15.01 5.12
N ARG A 249 8.34 -14.20 4.52
CA ARG A 249 8.49 -13.75 3.13
C ARG A 249 9.70 -12.85 2.95
N GLY A 250 9.92 -11.90 3.87
CA GLY A 250 11.11 -11.03 3.85
C GLY A 250 12.41 -11.83 3.93
N LEU A 251 12.48 -12.81 4.85
CA LEU A 251 13.62 -13.72 4.95
C LEU A 251 13.79 -14.55 3.68
N TRP A 252 12.70 -15.07 3.12
CA TRP A 252 12.75 -15.81 1.86
C TRP A 252 13.29 -14.97 0.71
N VAL A 253 12.83 -13.72 0.57
CA VAL A 253 13.33 -12.78 -0.44
C VAL A 253 14.82 -12.47 -0.22
N ALA A 254 15.24 -12.24 1.03
CA ALA A 254 16.65 -12.02 1.36
C ALA A 254 17.52 -13.24 0.99
N LEU A 255 17.08 -14.44 1.34
CA LEU A 255 17.77 -15.68 0.97
C LEU A 255 17.84 -15.85 -0.55
N GLN A 256 16.74 -15.61 -1.27
CA GLN A 256 16.73 -15.66 -2.73
C GLN A 256 17.75 -14.70 -3.34
N CYS A 257 17.85 -13.47 -2.80
CA CYS A 257 18.83 -12.49 -3.28
C CYS A 257 20.28 -12.96 -3.10
N CYS A 258 20.57 -13.74 -2.04
CA CYS A 258 21.92 -14.31 -1.83
C CYS A 258 22.32 -15.33 -2.90
N PHE A 259 21.35 -15.96 -3.58
CA PHE A 259 21.59 -16.95 -4.63
C PHE A 259 21.42 -16.39 -6.04
N GLN A 260 20.87 -15.19 -6.18
CA GLN A 260 20.65 -14.55 -7.48
C GLN A 260 21.86 -13.72 -7.88
N SER A 261 22.19 -13.74 -9.17
CA SER A 261 23.27 -12.90 -9.69
C SER A 261 22.93 -11.40 -9.57
N PRO A 262 23.93 -10.56 -9.27
CA PRO A 262 23.79 -9.11 -9.31
C PRO A 262 23.35 -8.63 -10.69
N VAL A 263 22.61 -7.52 -10.73
CA VAL A 263 22.16 -6.87 -11.95
C VAL A 263 23.06 -5.67 -12.21
N ARG A 264 23.79 -5.67 -13.33
CA ARG A 264 24.76 -4.62 -13.67
C ARG A 264 24.10 -3.37 -14.22
N ASP A 265 23.01 -3.53 -14.96
CA ASP A 265 22.23 -2.41 -15.46
C ASP A 265 21.25 -1.94 -14.37
N ILE A 266 21.58 -0.80 -13.75
CA ILE A 266 20.82 -0.22 -12.65
C ILE A 266 19.43 0.30 -13.09
N LEU A 267 19.23 0.58 -14.38
CA LEU A 267 17.96 1.06 -14.92
C LEU A 267 17.10 -0.07 -15.48
N SER A 268 17.68 -1.26 -15.62
CA SER A 268 16.93 -2.43 -16.08
C SER A 268 15.78 -2.77 -15.15
N GLU A 269 14.67 -3.16 -15.76
CA GLU A 269 13.52 -3.63 -15.03
C GLU A 269 13.81 -4.99 -14.39
N GLN A 270 13.55 -5.10 -13.09
CA GLN A 270 13.65 -6.36 -12.36
C GLN A 270 12.27 -6.95 -12.10
N VAL A 271 12.12 -8.24 -12.38
CA VAL A 271 10.87 -8.97 -12.19
C VAL A 271 10.92 -9.78 -10.91
N HIS A 272 9.95 -9.55 -10.03
CA HIS A 272 9.68 -10.39 -8.87
C HIS A 272 8.37 -11.16 -9.08
N HIS A 273 8.39 -12.49 -8.95
CA HIS A 273 7.20 -13.30 -9.17
C HIS A 273 6.45 -13.56 -7.85
N GLY A 274 5.13 -13.41 -7.89
CA GLY A 274 4.27 -13.62 -6.74
C GLY A 274 2.98 -14.34 -7.08
N ARG A 275 2.27 -14.77 -6.03
CA ARG A 275 0.93 -15.36 -6.11
C ARG A 275 0.09 -14.86 -4.95
N VAL A 276 -1.19 -14.56 -5.21
CA VAL A 276 -2.12 -14.14 -4.15
C VAL A 276 -2.43 -15.34 -3.25
N LEU A 277 -2.09 -15.24 -1.97
CA LEU A 277 -2.36 -16.28 -0.97
C LEU A 277 -3.62 -15.97 -0.15
N PRO A 278 -4.21 -16.96 0.55
CA PRO A 278 -5.40 -16.73 1.38
C PRO A 278 -5.24 -15.61 2.43
N HIS A 279 -4.05 -15.44 3.01
CA HIS A 279 -3.74 -14.38 3.98
C HIS A 279 -3.64 -12.97 3.36
N ASP A 280 -3.67 -12.88 2.03
CA ASP A 280 -3.59 -11.62 1.30
C ASP A 280 -4.98 -11.03 0.97
N LEU A 281 -6.05 -11.77 1.24
CA LEU A 281 -7.41 -11.42 0.85
C LEU A 281 -8.11 -10.45 1.79
N ASP A 282 -9.01 -9.65 1.23
CA ASP A 282 -10.00 -8.84 1.94
C ASP A 282 -11.41 -9.50 1.98
N PHE A 283 -12.40 -8.78 2.53
CA PHE A 283 -13.80 -9.20 2.60
C PHE A 283 -14.47 -9.43 1.24
N MET A 284 -13.90 -8.90 0.16
CA MET A 284 -14.40 -9.11 -1.21
C MET A 284 -13.68 -10.28 -1.91
N CYS A 285 -12.86 -11.04 -1.18
CA CYS A 285 -12.06 -12.14 -1.69
C CYS A 285 -11.07 -11.72 -2.81
N HIS A 286 -10.63 -10.46 -2.77
CA HIS A 286 -9.57 -9.94 -3.63
C HIS A 286 -8.31 -9.63 -2.82
N MET A 287 -7.17 -9.54 -3.50
CA MET A 287 -5.95 -9.07 -2.86
C MET A 287 -6.18 -7.69 -2.23
N ASN A 288 -6.02 -7.61 -0.92
CA ASN A 288 -6.20 -6.39 -0.16
C ASN A 288 -5.21 -5.31 -0.64
N ASN A 289 -5.70 -4.09 -0.81
CA ASN A 289 -4.93 -2.94 -1.30
C ASN A 289 -3.61 -2.69 -0.55
N ALA A 290 -3.58 -2.90 0.78
CA ALA A 290 -2.36 -2.78 1.59
C ALA A 290 -1.32 -3.86 1.26
N ARG A 291 -1.73 -5.03 0.78
CA ARG A 291 -0.80 -6.11 0.43
C ARG A 291 -0.02 -5.79 -0.84
N TYR A 292 -0.55 -4.98 -1.76
CA TYR A 292 0.24 -4.49 -2.90
C TYR A 292 1.46 -3.70 -2.44
N LEU A 293 1.30 -2.77 -1.47
CA LEU A 293 2.42 -2.00 -0.94
C LEU A 293 3.47 -2.89 -0.28
N ARG A 294 3.04 -3.91 0.46
CA ARG A 294 3.93 -4.88 1.09
C ARG A 294 4.75 -5.67 0.06
N GLU A 295 4.12 -6.18 -1.01
CA GLU A 295 4.86 -6.85 -2.08
C GLU A 295 5.83 -5.88 -2.78
N CYS A 296 5.45 -4.61 -2.94
CA CYS A 296 6.35 -3.57 -3.42
C CYS A 296 7.56 -3.33 -2.51
N ASP A 297 7.40 -3.38 -1.19
CA ASP A 297 8.53 -3.29 -0.24
C ASP A 297 9.52 -4.45 -0.46
N PHE A 298 9.02 -5.69 -0.60
CA PHE A 298 9.86 -6.85 -0.89
C PHE A 298 10.58 -6.75 -2.23
N ALA A 299 9.88 -6.33 -3.29
CA ALA A 299 10.50 -6.14 -4.60
C ALA A 299 11.53 -5.00 -4.60
N ARG A 300 11.30 -3.91 -3.86
CA ARG A 300 12.31 -2.84 -3.70
C ARG A 300 13.53 -3.33 -2.93
N PHE A 301 13.34 -4.12 -1.88
CA PHE A 301 14.43 -4.73 -1.14
C PHE A 301 15.27 -5.64 -2.05
N ALA A 302 14.61 -6.51 -2.82
CA ALA A 302 15.29 -7.37 -3.78
C ALA A 302 16.03 -6.55 -4.85
N HIS A 303 15.35 -5.58 -5.45
CA HIS A 303 15.91 -4.68 -6.45
C HIS A 303 17.18 -3.99 -5.92
N ALA A 304 17.08 -3.29 -4.79
CA ALA A 304 18.18 -2.55 -4.17
C ALA A 304 19.35 -3.45 -3.74
N THR A 305 19.07 -4.69 -3.33
CA THR A 305 20.12 -5.68 -3.03
C THR A 305 20.86 -6.08 -4.30
N ARG A 306 20.12 -6.43 -5.36
CA ARG A 306 20.69 -6.98 -6.59
C ARG A 306 21.49 -5.97 -7.43
N ILE A 307 21.13 -4.68 -7.38
CA ILE A 307 21.94 -3.61 -8.02
C ILE A 307 23.01 -3.03 -7.08
N GLY A 308 23.13 -3.55 -5.85
CA GLY A 308 24.16 -3.15 -4.89
C GLY A 308 23.88 -1.84 -4.14
N LEU A 309 22.71 -1.21 -4.28
CA LEU A 309 22.38 0.05 -3.59
C LEU A 309 22.55 -0.02 -2.07
N PHE A 310 22.24 -1.16 -1.43
CA PHE A 310 22.48 -1.30 0.01
C PHE A 310 23.97 -1.32 0.37
N MET A 311 24.81 -1.90 -0.48
CA MET A 311 26.27 -1.88 -0.26
C MET A 311 26.83 -0.47 -0.45
N ALA A 312 26.38 0.26 -1.48
CA ALA A 312 26.77 1.65 -1.68
C ALA A 312 26.28 2.57 -0.56
N ALA A 313 25.03 2.40 -0.09
CA ALA A 313 24.49 3.15 1.03
C ALA A 313 25.36 2.94 2.28
N ARG A 314 25.71 1.69 2.59
CA ARG A 314 26.60 1.35 3.72
C ARG A 314 28.00 1.96 3.55
N ALA A 315 28.60 1.85 2.37
CA ALA A 315 29.93 2.39 2.09
C ALA A 315 29.98 3.92 2.22
N LEU A 316 28.89 4.61 1.89
CA LEU A 316 28.77 6.06 1.94
C LEU A 316 28.15 6.59 3.26
N ASN A 317 27.90 5.72 4.25
CA ASN A 317 27.17 6.06 5.48
C ASN A 317 25.80 6.73 5.24
N ALA A 318 25.19 6.41 4.10
CA ALA A 318 23.87 6.85 3.71
C ALA A 318 22.81 5.81 4.11
N SER A 319 21.56 6.23 4.21
CA SER A 319 20.42 5.34 4.44
C SER A 319 19.27 5.72 3.52
N MET A 320 18.54 4.73 3.03
CA MET A 320 17.39 4.95 2.16
C MET A 320 16.09 4.72 2.92
N VAL A 321 15.15 5.66 2.84
CA VAL A 321 13.83 5.56 3.47
C VAL A 321 12.73 5.94 2.48
N VAL A 322 11.55 5.36 2.63
CA VAL A 322 10.39 5.73 1.79
C VAL A 322 9.82 7.06 2.27
N GLY A 323 9.76 8.05 1.37
CA GLY A 323 9.21 9.38 1.66
C GLY A 323 7.78 9.58 1.15
N ALA A 324 7.44 8.97 0.02
CA ALA A 324 6.09 9.00 -0.51
C ALA A 324 5.83 7.77 -1.39
N THR A 325 4.58 7.32 -1.44
CA THR A 325 4.13 6.34 -2.45
C THR A 325 2.81 6.78 -3.05
N THR A 326 2.59 6.45 -4.32
CA THR A 326 1.28 6.58 -4.96
C THR A 326 1.00 5.35 -5.77
N ILE A 327 -0.12 4.71 -5.51
CA ILE A 327 -0.56 3.51 -6.22
C ILE A 327 -1.89 3.76 -6.91
N ARG A 328 -2.02 3.20 -8.10
CA ARG A 328 -3.23 3.21 -8.89
C ARG A 328 -3.67 1.78 -9.14
N TYR A 329 -4.91 1.49 -8.78
CA TYR A 329 -5.51 0.17 -8.94
C TYR A 329 -6.38 0.19 -10.19
N ARG A 330 -6.08 -0.70 -11.13
CA ARG A 330 -6.84 -0.88 -12.37
C ARG A 330 -7.72 -2.12 -12.31
N ARG A 331 -7.16 -3.22 -11.80
CA ARG A 331 -7.87 -4.49 -11.66
C ARG A 331 -7.40 -5.23 -10.41
N SER A 332 -8.35 -5.81 -9.69
CA SER A 332 -8.07 -6.66 -8.54
C SER A 332 -7.47 -8.00 -8.98
N LEU A 333 -6.47 -8.47 -8.25
CA LEU A 333 -5.95 -9.83 -8.37
C LEU A 333 -6.76 -10.78 -7.47
N ALA A 334 -7.18 -11.92 -8.01
CA ALA A 334 -7.98 -12.93 -7.32
C ALA A 334 -7.12 -13.93 -6.54
N LEU A 335 -7.75 -14.70 -5.64
CA LEU A 335 -7.07 -15.78 -4.91
C LEU A 335 -6.37 -16.76 -5.85
N GLY A 336 -5.09 -17.02 -5.61
CA GLY A 336 -4.30 -17.94 -6.42
C GLY A 336 -3.90 -17.39 -7.79
N GLU A 337 -4.24 -16.15 -8.13
CA GLU A 337 -3.74 -15.51 -9.33
C GLU A 337 -2.23 -15.25 -9.20
N ALA A 338 -1.48 -15.60 -10.23
CA ALA A 338 -0.04 -15.36 -10.30
C ALA A 338 0.23 -14.02 -10.98
N PHE A 339 1.23 -13.29 -10.51
CA PHE A 339 1.59 -11.97 -11.04
C PHE A 339 3.10 -11.78 -11.13
N GLU A 340 3.49 -10.83 -11.96
CA GLU A 340 4.83 -10.27 -12.05
C GLU A 340 4.81 -8.89 -11.43
N LEU A 341 5.72 -8.64 -10.50
CA LEU A 341 5.99 -7.34 -9.94
C LEU A 341 7.28 -6.80 -10.55
N ARG A 342 7.10 -5.96 -11.57
CA ARG A 342 8.17 -5.32 -12.33
C ARG A 342 8.60 -4.05 -11.61
N THR A 343 9.87 -3.91 -11.27
CA THR A 343 10.41 -2.77 -10.51
C THR A 343 11.60 -2.17 -11.23
N ARG A 344 11.60 -0.85 -11.44
CA ARG A 344 12.72 -0.11 -12.04
C ARG A 344 12.89 1.28 -11.42
N ILE A 345 14.10 1.82 -11.48
CA ILE A 345 14.36 3.24 -11.21
C ILE A 345 13.96 4.02 -12.46
N VAL A 346 13.07 4.98 -12.33
CA VAL A 346 12.62 5.82 -13.45
C VAL A 346 13.39 7.14 -13.55
N SER A 347 13.81 7.72 -12.42
CA SER A 347 14.63 8.94 -12.37
C SER A 347 15.15 9.14 -10.94
N TRP A 348 15.96 10.18 -10.71
CA TRP A 348 16.38 10.62 -9.38
C TRP A 348 16.62 12.13 -9.34
N ASP A 349 16.46 12.72 -8.16
CA ASP A 349 16.84 14.10 -7.87
C ASP A 349 18.05 14.14 -6.90
N GLU A 350 18.36 15.33 -6.37
CA GLU A 350 19.45 15.50 -5.40
C GLU A 350 19.28 14.72 -4.09
N LYS A 351 18.05 14.29 -3.75
CA LYS A 351 17.69 13.75 -2.43
C LYS A 351 17.02 12.38 -2.52
N SER A 352 16.58 11.93 -3.67
CA SER A 352 15.63 10.83 -3.78
C SER A 352 15.75 10.06 -5.09
N PHE A 353 15.65 8.74 -5.00
CA PHE A 353 15.35 7.88 -6.14
C PHE A 353 13.83 7.84 -6.36
N PHE A 354 13.42 7.80 -7.63
CA PHE A 354 12.04 7.56 -8.04
C PHE A 354 11.95 6.20 -8.70
N LEU A 355 11.08 5.35 -8.18
CA LEU A 355 10.89 3.99 -8.66
C LEU A 355 9.45 3.80 -9.16
N GLU A 356 9.31 3.06 -10.25
CA GLU A 356 8.04 2.57 -10.75
C GLU A 356 7.94 1.07 -10.50
N GLN A 357 6.76 0.63 -10.05
CA GLN A 357 6.46 -0.75 -9.76
C GLN A 357 5.12 -1.16 -10.35
N ARG A 358 5.12 -2.15 -11.24
CA ARG A 358 3.93 -2.59 -11.98
C ARG A 358 3.58 -4.02 -11.61
N PHE A 359 2.33 -4.23 -11.23
CA PHE A 359 1.74 -5.56 -11.08
C PHE A 359 1.13 -5.98 -12.40
N VAL A 360 1.70 -7.00 -13.02
CA VAL A 360 1.25 -7.57 -14.30
C VAL A 360 0.65 -8.94 -14.01
N SER A 361 -0.60 -9.16 -14.37
CA SER A 361 -1.22 -10.47 -14.25
C SER A 361 -0.57 -11.46 -15.22
N LYS A 362 -0.18 -12.64 -14.73
CA LYS A 362 0.34 -13.70 -15.62
C LYS A 362 -0.74 -14.39 -16.44
N THR A 363 -2.01 -14.14 -16.13
CA THR A 363 -3.13 -14.77 -16.84
C THR A 363 -3.30 -14.17 -18.23
N ASP A 364 -3.17 -12.85 -18.36
CA ASP A 364 -3.47 -12.11 -19.59
C ASP A 364 -2.51 -10.94 -19.87
N GLY A 365 -1.45 -10.77 -19.07
CA GLY A 365 -0.48 -9.69 -19.24
C GLY A 365 -1.00 -8.31 -18.83
N PHE A 366 -2.20 -8.19 -18.26
CA PHE A 366 -2.75 -6.88 -17.92
C PHE A 366 -2.07 -6.27 -16.69
N VAL A 367 -1.78 -4.97 -16.76
CA VAL A 367 -1.25 -4.21 -15.63
C VAL A 367 -2.36 -3.91 -14.61
N SER A 368 -2.46 -4.75 -13.58
CA SER A 368 -3.44 -4.68 -12.50
C SER A 368 -3.27 -3.47 -11.60
N ALA A 369 -2.03 -3.08 -11.31
CA ALA A 369 -1.73 -1.90 -10.50
C ALA A 369 -0.37 -1.30 -10.84
N VAL A 370 -0.22 0.01 -10.66
CA VAL A 370 1.05 0.75 -10.84
C VAL A 370 1.31 1.61 -9.61
N LEU A 371 2.52 1.50 -9.06
CA LEU A 371 2.98 2.24 -7.89
C LEU A 371 4.22 3.08 -8.25
N LEU A 372 4.19 4.36 -7.92
CA LEU A 372 5.36 5.23 -7.85
C LEU A 372 5.84 5.34 -6.41
N CYS A 373 7.14 5.24 -6.21
CA CYS A 373 7.79 5.33 -4.90
C CYS A 373 8.89 6.38 -4.91
N ARG A 374 8.88 7.26 -3.92
CA ARG A 374 9.96 8.22 -3.66
C ARG A 374 10.77 7.67 -2.50
N GLN A 375 12.00 7.30 -2.80
CA GLN A 375 12.94 6.75 -1.84
C GLN A 375 14.02 7.79 -1.53
N ASN A 376 13.89 8.43 -0.37
CA ASN A 376 14.80 9.47 0.10
C ASN A 376 16.13 8.86 0.52
N VAL A 377 17.23 9.50 0.15
CA VAL A 377 18.58 9.21 0.62
C VAL A 377 18.91 10.19 1.74
N ILE A 378 19.12 9.68 2.95
CA ILE A 378 19.53 10.44 4.13
C ILE A 378 21.05 10.33 4.27
N ARG A 379 21.71 11.45 4.56
CA ARG A 379 23.19 11.57 4.68
C ARG A 379 23.95 11.16 3.40
N GLY A 380 23.34 11.40 2.24
CA GLY A 380 23.93 11.13 0.93
C GLY A 380 23.06 11.71 -0.17
N ASN A 381 23.41 11.41 -1.42
CA ASN A 381 22.55 11.71 -2.57
C ASN A 381 22.54 10.52 -3.56
N PRO A 382 21.50 10.39 -4.39
CA PRO A 382 21.40 9.35 -5.40
C PRO A 382 22.60 9.29 -6.36
N GLU A 383 23.03 10.44 -6.89
CA GLU A 383 24.10 10.53 -7.90
C GLU A 383 25.41 9.92 -7.39
N LYS A 384 25.88 10.29 -6.19
CA LYS A 384 27.09 9.73 -5.57
C LYS A 384 26.97 8.23 -5.31
N MET A 385 25.78 7.75 -4.94
CA MET A 385 25.55 6.31 -4.77
C MET A 385 25.70 5.57 -6.09
N LEU A 386 25.13 6.11 -7.18
CA LEU A 386 25.24 5.51 -8.51
C LEU A 386 26.67 5.60 -9.07
N GLU A 387 27.36 6.72 -8.88
CA GLU A 387 28.78 6.87 -9.24
C GLU A 387 29.66 5.87 -8.51
N HIS A 388 29.40 5.66 -7.21
CA HIS A 388 30.12 4.66 -6.41
C HIS A 388 29.90 3.24 -6.93
N LEU A 389 28.68 2.91 -7.37
CA LEU A 389 28.33 1.59 -7.91
C LEU A 389 28.89 1.37 -9.31
N CYS A 390 28.66 2.32 -10.21
CA CYS A 390 28.98 2.17 -11.63
C CYS A 390 30.43 2.54 -11.95
N LYS A 391 31.16 3.17 -11.02
CA LYS A 391 32.50 3.75 -11.22
C LYS A 391 32.57 4.74 -12.40
N ARG A 392 31.42 5.29 -12.78
CA ARG A 392 31.23 6.30 -13.82
C ARG A 392 30.02 7.15 -13.47
N LYS A 393 29.97 8.35 -14.05
CA LYS A 393 28.77 9.17 -14.01
C LYS A 393 27.66 8.50 -14.81
N VAL A 394 26.47 8.43 -14.22
CA VAL A 394 25.25 7.92 -14.87
C VAL A 394 24.37 9.12 -15.20
N GLU A 395 23.91 9.20 -16.44
CA GLU A 395 22.96 10.22 -16.86
C GLU A 395 21.59 9.97 -16.23
N CYS A 396 20.98 11.03 -15.69
CA CYS A 396 19.65 10.95 -15.10
C CYS A 396 18.60 10.88 -16.21
N PRO A 397 17.68 9.89 -16.21
CA PRO A 397 16.61 9.83 -17.18
C PRO A 397 15.66 11.03 -17.08
N GLU A 398 15.13 11.45 -18.24
CA GLU A 398 14.16 12.54 -18.33
C GLU A 398 12.87 12.22 -17.59
N LEU A 399 12.29 13.25 -16.97
CA LEU A 399 11.04 13.12 -16.21
C LEU A 399 9.85 13.03 -17.16
N SER A 400 9.11 11.91 -17.10
CA SER A 400 7.82 11.77 -17.77
C SER A 400 6.79 12.78 -17.23
N GLU A 401 5.79 13.13 -18.05
CA GLU A 401 4.74 14.10 -17.71
C GLU A 401 4.00 13.73 -16.41
N ASP A 402 3.65 12.45 -16.24
CA ASP A 402 3.00 11.98 -15.04
C ASP A 402 3.91 12.11 -13.80
N LEU A 403 5.18 11.74 -13.91
CA LEU A 403 6.15 11.91 -12.83
C LEU A 403 6.30 13.38 -12.43
N GLN A 404 6.29 14.32 -13.39
CA GLN A 404 6.34 15.76 -13.10
C GLN A 404 5.12 16.23 -12.27
N HIS A 405 3.91 15.86 -12.66
CA HIS A 405 2.70 16.17 -11.88
C HIS A 405 2.72 15.56 -10.48
N TRP A 406 3.26 14.35 -10.35
CA TRP A 406 3.40 13.71 -9.05
C TRP A 406 4.40 14.45 -8.14
N LEU A 407 5.52 14.94 -8.69
CA LEU A 407 6.48 15.76 -7.95
C LEU A 407 5.90 17.12 -7.56
N GLN A 408 5.10 17.75 -8.45
CA GLN A 408 4.36 18.97 -8.13
C GLN A 408 3.39 18.74 -6.97
N PHE A 409 2.63 17.64 -6.98
CA PHE A 409 1.78 17.23 -5.85
C PHE A 409 2.58 17.11 -4.55
N ILE A 410 3.70 16.40 -4.56
CA ILE A 410 4.54 16.23 -3.36
C ILE A 410 5.06 17.59 -2.85
N SER A 411 5.42 18.49 -3.77
CA SER A 411 5.90 19.84 -3.44
C SER A 411 4.79 20.69 -2.82
N ALA A 412 3.65 20.83 -3.47
CA ALA A 412 2.48 21.59 -3.01
C ALA A 412 2.03 21.10 -1.62
N SER A 413 1.91 19.77 -1.47
CA SER A 413 1.57 19.17 -0.19
C SER A 413 2.62 19.44 0.90
N SER A 414 3.90 19.55 0.53
CA SER A 414 4.94 19.91 1.50
C SER A 414 4.84 21.35 1.95
N GLN A 415 4.45 22.25 1.06
CA GLN A 415 4.30 23.67 1.35
C GLN A 415 3.08 23.89 2.24
N ALA A 416 1.94 23.25 1.94
CA ALA A 416 0.74 23.29 2.77
C ALA A 416 1.02 22.89 4.22
N LEU A 417 1.68 21.73 4.43
CA LEU A 417 2.03 21.26 5.78
C LEU A 417 3.02 22.17 6.52
N ARG A 418 3.96 22.80 5.80
CA ARG A 418 4.89 23.77 6.42
C ARG A 418 4.19 25.06 6.80
N ALA A 419 3.27 25.53 5.96
CA ALA A 419 2.45 26.70 6.27
C ALA A 419 1.58 26.45 7.51
N GLU A 420 0.94 25.28 7.61
CA GLU A 420 0.20 24.86 8.80
C GLU A 420 1.09 24.80 10.07
N SER A 421 2.28 24.20 9.97
CA SER A 421 3.20 24.09 11.10
C SER A 421 3.72 25.46 11.57
N GLY A 422 4.07 26.35 10.62
CA GLY A 422 4.56 27.70 10.93
C GLY A 422 3.49 28.65 11.47
N LEU A 423 2.21 28.35 11.28
CA LEU A 423 1.10 29.03 11.96
C LEU A 423 0.97 28.56 13.41
N HIS A 424 1.15 27.27 13.67
CA HIS A 424 1.06 26.69 15.01
C HIS A 424 2.19 27.15 15.95
N ASP A 425 3.39 27.39 15.41
CA ASP A 425 4.54 27.94 16.15
C ASP A 425 4.37 29.44 16.49
N LYS A 426 3.45 30.15 15.84
CA LYS A 426 3.14 31.58 16.10
C LYS A 426 1.93 31.79 17.02
N SER A 427 1.09 30.78 17.19
CA SER A 427 -0.15 30.85 17.99
C SER A 427 -0.02 30.27 19.40
N ASN A 428 1.13 29.66 19.72
CA ASN A 428 1.55 29.27 21.07
C ASN A 428 2.52 30.31 21.62
#